data_AF-A0A7V4JNQ4-F1
#
_entry.id   AF-A0A7V4JNQ4-F1
#
_cell.length_a   1.000
_cell.length_b   1.000
_cell.length_c   1.000
_cell.angle_alpha   90.00
_cell.angle_beta   90.00
_cell.angle_gamma   90.00
#
_symmetry.space_group_name_H-M   'P 1'
#
loop_
_entity.id
_entity.type
_entity.pdbx_description
1 polymer ?
#
loop_
_entity_poly.entity_id
_entity_poly.type
_entity_poly.pdbx_seq_one_letter_code
_entity_poly.pdbx_strand_id
1 'polypeptide(L)'
;VGTRISFPELMISAVFGVIPMMWMHSLYFLMLLVPVFLAKGLLARYFNRWISGYTGDCLGATQQVTEVIFYLAYTGMVKSGF
;
A
#
# COMPACT_ATOMS: atom_id res chain seq x y z
N VAL A 1 -5.46 20.64 -11.73
CA VAL A 1 -6.75 20.19 -11.16
C VAL A 1 -6.47 18.93 -10.36
N GLY A 2 -6.37 19.06 -9.04
CA GLY A 2 -6.15 17.92 -8.15
C GLY A 2 -7.49 17.29 -7.80
N THR A 3 -7.80 16.14 -8.39
CA THR A 3 -8.98 15.38 -8.01
C THR A 3 -8.76 14.80 -6.62
N ARG A 4 -9.58 15.27 -5.68
CA ARG A 4 -9.66 14.73 -4.32
C ARG A 4 -9.92 13.23 -4.44
N ILE A 5 -9.13 12.42 -3.74
CA ILE A 5 -9.26 10.96 -3.69
C ILE A 5 -10.73 10.62 -3.54
N SER A 6 -11.31 9.95 -4.52
CA SER A 6 -12.74 9.68 -4.50
C SER A 6 -13.00 8.63 -3.43
N PHE A 7 -13.99 8.86 -2.57
CA PHE A 7 -14.36 7.92 -1.50
C PHE A 7 -14.51 6.45 -1.96
N PRO A 8 -15.04 6.15 -3.17
CA PRO A 8 -15.09 4.80 -3.72
C PRO A 8 -13.71 4.16 -3.97
N GLU A 9 -12.71 4.93 -4.41
CA GLU A 9 -11.35 4.41 -4.66
C GLU A 9 -10.67 4.02 -3.35
N LEU A 10 -10.89 4.81 -2.30
CA LEU A 10 -10.47 4.49 -0.94
C LEU A 10 -11.12 3.21 -0.43
N MET A 11 -12.42 3.04 -0.69
CA MET A 11 -13.15 1.84 -0.29
C MET A 11 -12.68 0.59 -1.04
N ILE A 12 -12.46 0.67 -2.35
CA ILE A 12 -11.94 -0.45 -3.15
C ILE A 12 -10.55 -0.86 -2.66
N SER A 13 -9.64 0.11 -2.46
CA SER A 13 -8.29 -0.17 -1.97
C SER A 13 -8.30 -0.76 -0.55
N ALA A 14 -9.19 -0.29 0.33
CA ALA A 14 -9.37 -0.86 1.67
C ALA A 14 -9.89 -2.30 1.62
N VAL A 15 -10.88 -2.59 0.77
CA VAL A 15 -11.44 -3.93 0.62
C VAL A 15 -10.38 -4.91 0.11
N PHE A 16 -9.63 -4.55 -0.93
CA PHE A 16 -8.54 -5.39 -1.46
C PHE A 16 -7.35 -5.53 -0.50
N GLY A 17 -7.09 -4.55 0.37
CA GLY A 17 -6.07 -4.66 1.41
C GLY A 17 -6.49 -5.52 2.60
N VAL A 18 -7.76 -5.45 3.02
CA VAL A 18 -8.27 -6.13 4.22
C VAL A 18 -8.66 -7.59 3.94
N ILE A 19 -9.18 -7.91 2.75
CA ILE A 19 -9.55 -9.29 2.37
C ILE A 19 -8.39 -10.30 2.56
N PRO A 20 -7.17 -10.07 2.01
CA PRO A 20 -6.07 -11.00 2.20
C PRO A 20 -5.56 -11.03 3.65
N MET A 21 -5.69 -9.93 4.41
CA MET A 21 -5.39 -9.94 5.85
C MET A 21 -6.32 -10.85 6.65
N MET A 22 -7.60 -10.96 6.27
CA MET A 22 -8.56 -11.86 6.93
C MET A 22 -8.21 -13.34 6.71
N TRP A 23 -7.54 -13.67 5.60
CA TRP A 23 -7.11 -15.04 5.30
C TRP A 23 -5.82 -15.42 6.05
N MET A 24 -4.97 -14.45 6.38
CA MET A 24 -3.72 -14.67 7.12
C MET A 24 -3.96 -14.53 8.63
N HIS A 25 -4.24 -15.64 9.32
CA HIS A 25 -4.58 -15.68 10.76
C HIS A 25 -3.39 -15.42 11.72
N SER A 26 -2.27 -14.89 11.23
CA SER A 26 -0.98 -14.85 11.94
C SER A 26 -0.53 -13.43 12.25
N LEU A 27 -0.21 -13.15 13.52
CA LEU A 27 0.31 -11.84 13.99
C LEU A 27 1.58 -11.38 13.27
N TYR A 28 2.32 -12.32 12.67
CA TYR A 28 3.50 -12.05 11.84
C TYR A 28 3.18 -11.12 10.64
N PHE A 29 1.93 -11.12 10.15
CA PHE A 29 1.51 -10.22 9.08
C PHE A 29 1.46 -8.75 9.46
N LEU A 30 1.38 -8.40 10.76
CA LEU A 30 1.51 -7.01 11.19
C LEU A 30 2.89 -6.44 10.87
N MET A 31 3.92 -7.28 10.81
CA MET A 31 5.27 -6.84 10.46
C MET A 31 5.38 -6.46 8.98
N LEU A 32 4.53 -7.03 8.10
CA LEU A 32 4.42 -6.65 6.69
C LEU A 32 3.72 -5.29 6.50
N LEU A 33 2.94 -4.84 7.48
CA LEU A 33 2.31 -3.52 7.44
C LEU A 33 3.32 -2.37 7.55
N VAL A 34 4.43 -2.58 8.26
CA VAL A 34 5.47 -1.57 8.50
C VAL A 34 6.10 -1.06 7.20
N PRO A 35 6.67 -1.91 6.31
CA PRO A 35 7.24 -1.44 5.04
C PRO A 35 6.19 -0.86 4.10
N VAL A 36 4.96 -1.38 4.13
CA VAL A 36 3.82 -0.88 3.34
C VAL A 36 3.43 0.54 3.74
N PHE A 37 3.29 0.82 5.05
CA PHE A 37 2.98 2.16 5.55
C PHE A 37 4.11 3.16 5.28
N LEU A 38 5.36 2.73 5.45
CA LEU A 38 6.53 3.55 5.13
C LEU A 38 6.56 3.92 3.64
N ALA A 39 6.33 2.95 2.75
CA ALA A 39 6.28 3.18 1.32
C ALA A 39 5.17 4.16 0.93
N LYS A 40 3.95 3.96 1.45
CA LYS A 40 2.83 4.90 1.24
C LYS A 40 3.18 6.30 1.73
N GLY A 41 3.78 6.44 2.91
CA GLY A 41 4.17 7.73 3.48
C GLY A 41 5.23 8.46 2.65
N LEU A 42 6.23 7.73 2.15
CA LEU A 42 7.28 8.26 1.29
C LEU A 42 6.73 8.70 -0.07
N LEU A 43 5.89 7.87 -0.70
CA LEU A 43 5.21 8.19 -1.95
C LEU A 43 4.28 9.39 -1.78
N ALA A 44 3.52 9.46 -0.69
CA ALA A 44 2.65 10.60 -0.39
C ALA A 44 3.42 11.91 -0.24
N ARG A 45 4.60 11.88 0.41
CA ARG A 45 5.50 13.03 0.49
C ARG A 45 6.12 13.37 -0.86
N TYR A 46 6.51 12.35 -1.63
CA TYR A 46 7.08 12.54 -2.97
C TYR A 46 6.09 13.22 -3.91
N PHE A 47 4.84 12.73 -3.99
CA PHE A 47 3.80 13.34 -4.84
C PHE A 47 3.40 14.73 -4.37
N ASN A 48 3.31 14.96 -3.05
CA ASN A 48 3.08 16.32 -2.53
C ASN A 48 4.20 17.28 -2.95
N ARG A 49 5.46 16.84 -2.87
CA ARG A 49 6.62 17.67 -3.17
C ARG A 49 6.80 17.93 -4.67
N TRP A 50 6.50 16.96 -5.52
CA TRP A 50 6.77 17.03 -6.97
C TRP A 50 5.56 17.43 -7.82
N ILE A 51 4.33 17.07 -7.41
CA ILE A 51 3.13 17.26 -8.25
C ILE A 51 2.14 18.25 -7.59
N SER A 52 2.43 18.75 -6.38
CA SER A 52 1.57 19.67 -5.61
C SER A 52 0.13 19.17 -5.46
N GLY A 53 -0.05 17.84 -5.46
CA GLY A 53 -1.35 17.19 -5.43
C GLY A 53 -1.27 15.69 -5.65
N TYR A 54 -2.39 15.02 -5.37
CA TYR A 54 -2.61 13.60 -5.62
C TYR A 54 -3.49 13.48 -6.87
N THR A 55 -2.98 12.86 -7.95
CA THR A 55 -3.75 12.56 -9.17
C THR A 55 -4.11 11.08 -9.20
N GLY A 56 -5.20 10.70 -9.88
CA GLY A 56 -5.64 9.30 -10.03
C GLY A 56 -4.56 8.37 -10.61
N ASP A 57 -3.75 8.84 -11.56
CA ASP A 57 -2.63 8.07 -12.12
C ASP A 57 -1.53 7.79 -11.08
N CYS A 58 -1.30 8.73 -10.16
CA CYS A 58 -0.33 8.56 -9.07
C CYS A 58 -0.85 7.62 -7.99
N LEU A 59 -2.18 7.51 -7.82
CA LEU A 59 -2.82 6.55 -6.91
C LEU A 59 -2.62 5.11 -7.38
N GLY A 60 -2.87 4.84 -8.67
CA GLY A 60 -2.62 3.53 -9.28
C GLY A 60 -1.15 3.12 -9.17
N ALA A 61 -0.22 4.03 -9.47
CA ALA A 61 1.21 3.80 -9.30
C ALA A 61 1.60 3.53 -7.84
N THR A 62 1.03 4.28 -6.88
CA THR A 62 1.25 4.05 -5.44
C THR A 62 0.77 2.67 -5.04
N GLN A 63 -0.39 2.23 -5.54
CA GLN A 63 -0.95 0.91 -5.23
C GLN A 63 -0.05 -0.20 -5.77
N GLN A 64 0.37 -0.15 -7.04
CA GLN A 64 1.28 -1.16 -7.61
C GLN A 64 2.61 -1.23 -6.85
N VAL A 65 3.21 -0.09 -6.53
CA VAL A 65 4.47 -0.08 -5.75
C VAL A 65 4.24 -0.68 -4.35
N THR A 66 3.10 -0.38 -3.73
CA THR A 66 2.73 -0.96 -2.43
C THR A 66 2.53 -2.48 -2.53
N GLU A 67 1.89 -2.99 -3.58
CA GLU A 67 1.73 -4.43 -3.84
C GLU A 67 3.08 -5.12 -4.05
N VAL A 68 3.99 -4.53 -4.83
CA VAL A 68 5.33 -5.11 -5.06
C VAL A 68 6.13 -5.18 -3.75
N ILE A 69 6.09 -4.13 -2.93
CA ILE A 69 6.77 -4.11 -1.62
C ILE A 69 6.15 -5.15 -0.67
N PHE A 70 4.83 -5.31 -0.69
CA PHE A 70 4.14 -6.34 0.08
C PHE A 70 4.58 -7.75 -0.33
N TYR A 71 4.64 -8.06 -1.63
CA TYR A 71 5.10 -9.37 -2.11
C TYR A 71 6.57 -9.65 -1.79
N LEU A 72 7.45 -8.64 -1.90
CA LEU A 72 8.86 -8.76 -1.52
C LEU A 72 9.01 -9.04 -0.02
N ALA A 73 8.27 -8.32 0.81
CA ALA A 73 8.31 -8.52 2.25
C ALA A 73 7.72 -9.88 2.65
N TYR A 74 6.63 -10.32 1.99
CA TYR A 74 6.03 -11.64 2.21
C TYR A 74 6.98 -12.77 1.83
N THR A 75 7.57 -12.72 0.63
CA THR A 75 8.51 -13.76 0.17
C THR A 75 9.78 -13.79 1.01
N GLY A 76 10.27 -12.64 1.48
CA GLY A 76 11.35 -12.57 2.46
C GLY A 76 10.99 -13.26 3.77
N MET A 77 9.80 -12.97 4.30
CA MET A 77 9.32 -13.56 5.56
C MET A 77 9.13 -15.07 5.47
N VAL A 78 8.53 -15.58 4.38
CA VAL A 78 8.37 -17.02 4.13
C VAL A 78 9.74 -17.72 4.03
N LYS A 79 10.73 -17.07 3.40
CA LYS A 79 12.09 -17.62 3.29
C LYS A 79 12.83 -17.63 4.63
N SER A 80 12.51 -16.72 5.54
CA SER A 80 13.08 -16.68 6.90
C SER A 80 12.61 -17.82 7.81
N GLY A 81 11.69 -18.69 7.35
CA GLY A 81 11.31 -19.90 8.08
C GLY A 81 10.39 -19.66 9.28
N PHE A 82 9.65 -18.55 9.28
CA PHE A 82 8.48 -18.36 10.15
C PHE A 82 7.23 -19.02 9.58
#